data_AF-A0A2V7KYM6-F1
#
_entry.id   AF-A0A2V7KYM6-F1
#
_cell.length_a   1.000
_cell.length_b   1.000
_cell.length_c   1.000
_cell.angle_alpha   90.00
_cell.angle_beta   90.00
_cell.angle_gamma   90.00
#
_symmetry.space_group_name_H-M   'P 1'
#
loop_
_entity.id
_entity.type
_entity.pdbx_description
1 polymer ?
#
loop_
_entity_poly.entity_id
_entity_poly.type
_entity_poly.pdbx_seq_one_letter_code
_entity_poly.pdbx_strand_id
1 'polypeptide(L)'
;MHLALLLVLAQMQIVDIHDLASREHRVSVFVLPSEQEVTITATGAEPWPDRLRTRDDAHWQDDEQTTWPAAAWILDARTRAVVWDLRAVDTKRESNGLRHFSGNVRLPAGTYEAHYASYPSSSVTFNESSLDLSLKDLIRLGRRAKYGGPYVESGLYKQFGVTISGTGRPASPDDIAAAHAAATSTAIVTLAPERARTARKGFEITRPTPVEVYSIGELTADAAADYGWIMNADTRKRVWTMSYESTDPAGGAAKNRVAHETLKLKPGHYVAYFACDDSHSPDDWNSMPATDPESWGLTLRVADPAARASVRPFDYEPVPAGQTIVSLIGVEDDEMRSAGFALRRPMDVRIYAIGEGFSDHMADYAWIVDDEQHKRVWGMSYANTGHAGGAEKNRLFDSVIHLAPGNYLVYYKSDDSHSYDHWNGAPPAEERYWGISIFPATGKLNSADVGPFMTMHATDFTMAQLNHMGNDEDARTTFQLTEQTRVRVLAIGEGRDSEMFDYGWIEDAAGDVVWKMKYDDTQPAGGSDKNRSFDGVITLPAGSYVLRYTSDGSHSYGNWNANPPDDPERWGISLFRSAKP
;
A
#
# COMPACT_ATOMS: atom_id res chain seq x y z
N MET A 1 -0.82 -78.54 6.33
CA MET A 1 -0.04 -78.22 5.11
C MET A 1 -0.84 -77.20 4.32
N HIS A 2 -0.63 -75.90 4.57
CA HIS A 2 0.35 -75.03 3.90
C HIS A 2 -0.07 -74.64 2.49
N LEU A 3 -0.70 -73.47 2.34
CA LEU A 3 -0.05 -72.27 1.79
C LEU A 3 -1.07 -71.11 1.84
N ALA A 4 -0.95 -70.25 2.85
CA ALA A 4 -1.51 -68.90 2.75
C ALA A 4 -0.52 -68.11 1.90
N LEU A 5 -0.89 -67.82 0.66
CA LEU A 5 -0.11 -66.97 -0.22
C LEU A 5 -0.19 -65.54 0.33
N LEU A 6 0.83 -65.13 1.09
CA LEU A 6 1.08 -63.73 1.40
C LEU A 6 1.40 -63.01 0.09
N LEU A 7 0.39 -62.42 -0.54
CA LEU A 7 0.59 -61.32 -1.47
C LEU A 7 1.14 -60.15 -0.67
N VAL A 8 2.47 -60.04 -0.60
CA VAL A 8 3.12 -58.75 -0.37
C VAL A 8 2.79 -57.91 -1.60
N LEU A 9 1.69 -57.16 -1.52
CA LEU A 9 1.46 -56.04 -2.42
C LEU A 9 2.67 -55.12 -2.22
N ALA A 10 3.57 -55.08 -3.20
CA ALA A 10 4.58 -54.05 -3.26
C ALA A 10 3.84 -52.71 -3.24
N GLN A 11 3.95 -51.97 -2.13
CA GLN A 11 3.41 -50.61 -2.07
C GLN A 11 4.13 -49.82 -3.17
N MET A 12 3.35 -49.36 -4.15
CA MET A 12 3.89 -48.61 -5.27
C MET A 12 4.27 -47.23 -4.75
N GLN A 13 5.44 -46.73 -5.16
CA GLN A 13 5.83 -45.36 -4.91
C GLN A 13 4.95 -44.44 -5.77
N ILE A 14 4.20 -43.54 -5.12
CA ILE A 14 3.22 -42.66 -5.77
C ILE A 14 3.80 -41.26 -5.93
N VAL A 15 4.56 -40.80 -4.94
CA VAL A 15 5.26 -39.51 -4.95
C VAL A 15 6.75 -39.73 -4.70
N ASP A 16 7.57 -39.04 -5.48
CA ASP A 16 9.01 -38.97 -5.31
C ASP A 16 9.51 -37.54 -5.54
N ILE A 17 9.90 -36.85 -4.47
CA ILE A 17 10.48 -35.52 -4.56
C ILE A 17 11.85 -35.55 -3.89
N HIS A 18 12.90 -35.56 -4.71
CA HIS A 18 14.32 -35.54 -4.32
C HIS A 18 15.11 -34.63 -5.26
N ASP A 19 16.42 -34.47 -5.00
CA ASP A 19 17.32 -33.69 -5.87
C ASP A 19 16.85 -32.24 -6.07
N LEU A 20 16.41 -31.61 -4.97
CA LEU A 20 15.98 -30.22 -4.96
C LEU A 20 17.19 -29.28 -4.95
N ALA A 21 17.09 -28.16 -5.66
CA ALA A 21 18.06 -27.08 -5.52
C ALA A 21 17.99 -26.44 -4.12
N SER A 22 18.99 -25.63 -3.78
CA SER A 22 19.05 -24.90 -2.50
C SER A 22 18.01 -23.77 -2.36
N ARG A 23 17.18 -23.57 -3.38
CA ARG A 23 16.07 -22.63 -3.41
C ARG A 23 15.04 -23.13 -4.43
N GLU A 24 14.22 -24.08 -4.01
CA GLU A 24 13.21 -24.72 -4.87
C GLU A 24 11.98 -25.09 -4.05
N HIS A 25 10.80 -24.84 -4.64
CA HIS A 25 9.53 -25.42 -4.21
C HIS A 25 9.04 -26.36 -5.30
N ARG A 26 8.70 -27.60 -4.93
CA ARG A 26 8.20 -28.61 -5.86
C ARG A 26 6.92 -29.22 -5.31
N VAL A 27 5.97 -29.47 -6.21
CA VAL A 27 4.67 -30.06 -5.89
C VAL A 27 4.46 -31.31 -6.73
N SER A 28 3.93 -32.37 -6.12
CA SER A 28 3.48 -33.58 -6.80
C SER A 28 2.07 -33.92 -6.33
N VAL A 29 1.15 -34.14 -7.27
CA VAL A 29 -0.26 -34.38 -6.94
C VAL A 29 -0.61 -35.85 -7.15
N PHE A 30 -1.34 -36.44 -6.20
CA PHE A 30 -1.74 -37.84 -6.23
C PHE A 30 -3.19 -38.05 -5.81
N VAL A 31 -3.77 -39.17 -6.23
CA VAL A 31 -5.14 -39.56 -5.92
C VAL A 31 -5.15 -40.87 -5.14
N LEU A 32 -5.91 -40.88 -4.04
CA LEU A 32 -6.25 -42.07 -3.29
C LEU A 32 -7.70 -42.48 -3.61
N PRO A 33 -7.94 -43.67 -4.21
CA PRO A 33 -9.28 -44.10 -4.60
C PRO A 33 -10.15 -44.52 -3.41
N SER A 34 -9.54 -44.82 -2.26
CA SER A 34 -10.19 -45.20 -1.01
C SER A 34 -9.34 -44.76 0.17
N GLU A 35 -9.96 -44.65 1.34
CA GLU A 35 -9.24 -44.47 2.60
C GLU A 35 -8.21 -45.58 2.78
N GLN A 36 -6.97 -45.21 3.11
CA GLN A 36 -5.87 -46.15 3.27
C GLN A 36 -4.73 -45.56 4.10
N GLU A 37 -3.83 -46.42 4.57
CA GLU A 37 -2.53 -45.97 5.06
C GLU A 37 -1.56 -45.80 3.89
N VAL A 38 -0.88 -44.66 3.87
CA VAL A 38 0.28 -44.41 3.03
C VAL A 38 1.53 -44.39 3.90
N THR A 39 2.63 -44.95 3.40
CA THR A 39 3.92 -44.87 4.07
C THR A 39 4.66 -43.63 3.54
N ILE A 40 5.07 -42.77 4.45
CA ILE A 40 5.82 -41.54 4.15
C ILE A 40 7.22 -41.68 4.73
N THR A 41 8.23 -41.43 3.90
CA THR A 41 9.60 -41.18 4.35
C THR A 41 9.98 -39.79 3.91
N ALA A 42 10.45 -38.96 4.84
CA ALA A 42 10.84 -37.59 4.55
C ALA A 42 12.09 -37.19 5.33
N THR A 43 12.95 -36.42 4.68
CA THR A 43 14.09 -35.76 5.30
C THR A 43 13.89 -34.27 5.14
N GLY A 44 13.90 -33.51 6.23
CA GLY A 44 13.88 -32.05 6.27
C GLY A 44 15.05 -31.52 7.09
N ALA A 45 15.05 -30.22 7.32
CA ALA A 45 16.07 -29.54 8.08
C ALA A 45 15.45 -28.47 8.97
N GLU A 46 15.91 -28.43 10.22
CA GLU A 46 15.63 -27.33 11.13
C GLU A 46 16.70 -26.22 10.98
N PRO A 47 16.50 -25.05 11.59
CA PRO A 47 17.53 -24.02 11.67
C PRO A 47 18.84 -24.55 12.27
N TRP A 48 19.95 -24.49 11.53
CA TRP A 48 21.26 -25.01 11.97
C TRP A 48 22.42 -24.18 11.42
N PRO A 49 23.60 -24.13 12.10
CA PRO A 49 23.78 -24.50 13.50
C PRO A 49 22.92 -23.63 14.42
N ASP A 50 22.78 -24.00 15.69
CA ASP A 50 22.15 -23.20 16.75
C ASP A 50 22.96 -21.90 16.95
N ARG A 51 22.94 -21.01 15.96
CA ARG A 51 23.52 -19.67 16.04
C ARG A 51 22.37 -18.76 16.43
N LEU A 52 22.47 -18.23 17.65
CA LEU A 52 21.74 -17.03 18.02
C LEU A 52 22.08 -15.98 16.96
N ARG A 53 21.12 -15.66 16.09
CA ARG A 53 21.25 -14.45 15.27
C ARG A 53 21.25 -13.27 16.24
N THR A 54 22.10 -12.29 15.98
CA THR A 54 22.03 -11.01 16.69
C THR A 54 20.65 -10.42 16.42
N ARG A 55 19.90 -10.17 17.49
CA ARG A 55 18.59 -9.53 17.44
C ARG A 55 18.77 -8.14 16.84
N ASP A 56 18.19 -7.93 15.65
CA ASP A 56 17.98 -6.59 15.12
C ASP A 56 16.63 -6.11 15.64
N ASP A 57 16.65 -5.23 16.63
CA ASP A 57 15.45 -4.79 17.34
C ASP A 57 14.38 -4.17 16.41
N ALA A 58 14.74 -3.77 15.18
CA ALA A 58 13.82 -3.19 14.20
C ALA A 58 13.14 -4.19 13.25
N HIS A 59 13.67 -5.41 13.07
CA HIS A 59 13.17 -6.37 12.06
C HIS A 59 13.02 -7.80 12.60
N TRP A 60 13.27 -7.99 13.90
CA TRP A 60 13.32 -9.31 14.52
C TRP A 60 11.92 -9.85 14.85
N GLN A 61 11.51 -10.95 14.19
CA GLN A 61 10.37 -11.75 14.63
C GLN A 61 10.85 -13.03 15.33
N ASP A 62 10.25 -13.34 16.48
CA ASP A 62 10.70 -14.45 17.36
C ASP A 62 10.63 -15.84 16.69
N ASP A 63 9.79 -16.01 15.67
CA ASP A 63 9.60 -17.25 14.92
C ASP A 63 10.53 -17.41 13.70
N GLU A 64 11.25 -16.37 13.26
CA GLU A 64 12.26 -16.48 12.19
C GLU A 64 13.41 -17.43 12.56
N GLN A 65 13.79 -17.50 13.85
CA GLN A 65 14.78 -18.48 14.33
C GLN A 65 14.29 -19.92 14.28
N THR A 66 12.98 -20.13 14.14
CA THR A 66 12.34 -21.44 14.17
C THR A 66 11.90 -21.91 12.78
N THR A 67 12.03 -21.06 11.75
CA THR A 67 11.62 -21.39 10.38
C THR A 67 12.50 -22.49 9.81
N TRP A 68 11.93 -23.68 9.60
CA TRP A 68 12.66 -24.80 9.00
C TRP A 68 13.08 -24.47 7.57
N PRO A 69 14.39 -24.49 7.24
CA PRO A 69 14.87 -24.22 5.88
C PRO A 69 14.50 -25.30 4.86
N ALA A 70 14.05 -26.49 5.29
CA ALA A 70 13.52 -27.48 4.38
C ALA A 70 12.45 -28.34 5.05
N ALA A 71 11.28 -28.46 4.42
CA ALA A 71 10.16 -29.23 4.95
C ALA A 71 9.24 -29.74 3.84
N ALA A 72 8.57 -30.85 4.14
CA ALA A 72 7.52 -31.45 3.33
C ALA A 72 6.17 -31.35 4.05
N TRP A 73 5.09 -31.17 3.29
CA TRP A 73 3.73 -31.23 3.81
C TRP A 73 2.77 -31.75 2.73
N ILE A 74 1.57 -32.18 3.14
CA ILE A 74 0.51 -32.66 2.26
C ILE A 74 -0.74 -31.83 2.48
N LEU A 75 -1.28 -31.27 1.40
CA LEU A 75 -2.59 -30.62 1.37
C LEU A 75 -3.65 -31.56 0.78
N ASP A 76 -4.85 -31.52 1.33
CA ASP A 76 -6.05 -31.98 0.62
C ASP A 76 -6.43 -30.92 -0.43
N ALA A 77 -6.28 -31.24 -1.72
CA ALA A 77 -6.44 -30.28 -2.82
C ALA A 77 -7.86 -29.71 -2.95
N ARG A 78 -8.86 -30.39 -2.36
CA ARG A 78 -10.27 -29.97 -2.40
C ARG A 78 -10.60 -29.00 -1.27
N THR A 79 -10.03 -29.19 -0.09
CA THR A 79 -10.33 -28.40 1.10
C THR A 79 -9.24 -27.40 1.45
N ARG A 80 -8.06 -27.53 0.82
CA ARG A 80 -6.81 -26.83 1.13
C ARG A 80 -6.30 -27.06 2.56
N ALA A 81 -6.82 -28.07 3.27
CA ALA A 81 -6.37 -28.39 4.62
C ALA A 81 -5.01 -29.10 4.60
N VAL A 82 -4.08 -28.69 5.45
CA VAL A 82 -2.85 -29.43 5.72
C VAL A 82 -3.20 -30.70 6.49
N VAL A 83 -3.02 -31.86 5.86
CA VAL A 83 -3.34 -33.18 6.44
C VAL A 83 -2.11 -33.89 7.00
N TRP A 84 -0.91 -33.44 6.66
CA TRP A 84 0.35 -33.88 7.23
C TRP A 84 1.43 -32.81 7.02
N ASP A 85 2.28 -32.60 8.02
CA ASP A 85 3.40 -31.65 7.97
C ASP A 85 4.59 -32.21 8.74
N LEU A 86 5.75 -32.29 8.08
CA LEU A 86 6.99 -32.78 8.67
C LEU A 86 7.38 -32.03 9.96
N ARG A 87 7.04 -30.74 10.05
CA ARG A 87 7.36 -29.87 11.18
C ARG A 87 6.49 -30.15 12.41
N ALA A 88 5.34 -30.78 12.23
CA ALA A 88 4.36 -31.03 13.28
C ALA A 88 4.33 -32.50 13.77
N VAL A 89 5.20 -33.36 13.23
CA VAL A 89 5.28 -34.77 13.59
C VAL A 89 6.56 -35.11 14.33
N ASP A 90 6.54 -36.24 15.05
CA ASP A 90 7.73 -36.76 15.72
C ASP A 90 8.78 -37.18 14.69
N THR A 91 9.95 -36.54 14.77
CA THR A 91 11.08 -36.76 13.85
C THR A 91 12.32 -37.19 14.61
N LYS A 92 13.15 -38.02 13.98
CA LYS A 92 14.50 -38.28 14.46
C LYS A 92 15.39 -37.10 14.09
N ARG A 93 15.91 -36.40 15.10
CA ARG A 93 16.88 -35.32 14.94
C ARG A 93 18.30 -35.86 14.83
N GLU A 94 19.09 -35.31 13.91
CA GLU A 94 20.53 -35.52 13.81
C GLU A 94 21.31 -34.29 14.30
N SER A 95 22.58 -34.48 14.68
CA SER A 95 23.44 -33.40 15.21
C SER A 95 23.79 -32.32 14.17
N ASN A 96 23.57 -32.61 12.89
CA ASN A 96 23.78 -31.72 11.75
C ASN A 96 22.51 -30.93 11.37
N GLY A 97 21.45 -31.02 12.17
CA GLY A 97 20.16 -30.33 11.97
C GLY A 97 19.19 -31.03 11.03
N LEU A 98 19.56 -32.18 10.43
CA LEU A 98 18.63 -33.00 9.67
C LEU A 98 17.55 -33.62 10.57
N ARG A 99 16.35 -33.74 9.99
CA ARG A 99 15.16 -34.26 10.63
C ARG A 99 14.55 -35.32 9.74
N HIS A 100 14.45 -36.55 10.25
CA HIS A 100 13.94 -37.68 9.48
C HIS A 100 12.62 -38.17 10.04
N PHE A 101 11.67 -38.42 9.14
CA PHE A 101 10.41 -39.10 9.40
C PHE A 101 10.33 -40.38 8.57
N SER A 102 9.85 -41.46 9.18
CA SER A 102 9.42 -42.65 8.47
C SER A 102 8.26 -43.27 9.23
N GLY A 103 7.09 -43.33 8.61
CA GLY A 103 5.87 -43.79 9.28
C GLY A 103 4.69 -43.92 8.35
N ASN A 104 3.59 -44.44 8.89
CA ASN A 104 2.33 -44.57 8.17
C ASN A 104 1.38 -43.42 8.55
N VAL A 105 0.71 -42.87 7.55
CA VAL A 105 -0.33 -41.84 7.72
C VAL A 105 -1.60 -42.33 7.06
N ARG A 106 -2.71 -42.25 7.78
CA ARG A 106 -4.02 -42.67 7.27
C ARG A 106 -4.72 -41.49 6.62
N LEU A 107 -5.00 -41.59 5.34
CA LEU A 107 -5.65 -40.55 4.55
C LEU A 107 -6.97 -41.08 3.96
N PRO A 108 -8.06 -40.27 3.97
CA PRO A 108 -9.28 -40.58 3.25
C PRO A 108 -9.08 -40.76 1.73
N ALA A 109 -10.15 -41.16 1.04
CA ALA A 109 -10.19 -41.05 -0.42
C ALA A 109 -10.18 -39.57 -0.82
N GLY A 110 -9.34 -39.20 -1.78
CA GLY A 110 -9.19 -37.80 -2.17
C GLY A 110 -8.05 -37.53 -3.15
N THR A 111 -7.93 -36.27 -3.55
CA THR A 111 -6.82 -35.72 -4.32
C THR A 111 -5.96 -34.88 -3.39
N TYR A 112 -4.64 -35.12 -3.39
CA TYR A 112 -3.70 -34.54 -2.45
C TYR A 112 -2.50 -33.94 -3.16
N GLU A 113 -2.03 -32.79 -2.69
CA GLU A 113 -0.80 -32.14 -3.13
C GLU A 113 0.31 -32.41 -2.10
N ALA A 114 1.34 -33.14 -2.50
CA ALA A 114 2.56 -33.27 -1.73
C ALA A 114 3.52 -32.15 -2.12
N HIS A 115 3.83 -31.27 -1.16
CA HIS A 115 4.75 -30.17 -1.36
C HIS A 115 6.07 -30.45 -0.66
N TYR A 116 7.13 -29.94 -1.26
CA TYR A 116 8.43 -29.83 -0.61
C TYR A 116 9.03 -28.47 -0.93
N ALA A 117 9.51 -27.76 0.11
CA ALA A 117 10.27 -26.53 -0.05
C ALA A 117 11.69 -26.72 0.51
N SER A 118 12.70 -26.31 -0.27
CA SER A 118 14.13 -26.35 0.05
C SER A 118 14.70 -24.94 -0.08
N TYR A 119 14.88 -24.26 1.06
CA TYR A 119 15.51 -22.94 1.18
C TYR A 119 16.64 -22.95 2.24
N PRO A 120 17.62 -23.88 2.17
CA PRO A 120 18.78 -23.95 3.08
C PRO A 120 19.75 -22.78 3.04
N SER A 121 19.61 -21.89 2.06
CA SER A 121 20.54 -20.77 1.89
C SER A 121 20.28 -19.70 2.95
N SER A 122 21.28 -19.42 3.78
CA SER A 122 21.24 -18.35 4.77
C SER A 122 21.96 -17.07 4.33
N SER A 123 22.68 -17.12 3.20
CA SER A 123 23.33 -15.96 2.58
C SER A 123 23.31 -16.05 1.07
N VAL A 124 23.34 -14.89 0.40
CA VAL A 124 23.48 -14.79 -1.05
C VAL A 124 24.65 -13.85 -1.34
N THR A 125 25.61 -14.30 -2.13
CA THR A 125 26.75 -13.48 -2.56
C THR A 125 26.79 -13.39 -4.09
N PHE A 126 27.03 -12.18 -4.61
CA PHE A 126 27.13 -11.92 -6.05
C PHE A 126 28.60 -11.66 -6.40
N ASN A 127 29.05 -12.15 -7.56
CA ASN A 127 30.39 -11.81 -8.04
C ASN A 127 30.40 -10.34 -8.50
N GLU A 128 31.33 -9.55 -7.94
CA GLU A 128 31.53 -8.12 -8.22
C GLU A 128 31.64 -7.82 -9.72
N SER A 129 30.85 -6.81 -10.16
CA SER A 129 31.09 -5.85 -11.25
C SER A 129 29.78 -5.50 -11.99
N SER A 130 28.92 -4.69 -11.38
CA SER A 130 28.07 -3.74 -12.10
C SER A 130 27.46 -2.77 -11.11
N LEU A 131 27.89 -1.52 -11.25
CA LEU A 131 27.31 -0.33 -10.62
C LEU A 131 25.82 -0.24 -10.97
N ASP A 132 25.03 0.16 -9.98
CA ASP A 132 23.67 0.71 -10.10
C ASP A 132 22.55 -0.22 -10.60
N LEU A 133 22.44 -1.41 -10.00
CA LEU A 133 21.30 -2.30 -10.21
C LEU A 133 20.77 -2.78 -8.86
N SER A 134 19.44 -2.86 -8.71
CA SER A 134 18.83 -3.37 -7.49
C SER A 134 19.13 -4.86 -7.30
N LEU A 135 19.04 -5.35 -6.06
CA LEU A 135 19.18 -6.79 -5.72
C LEU A 135 18.28 -7.68 -6.59
N LYS A 136 17.09 -7.18 -6.96
CA LYS A 136 16.10 -7.86 -7.80
C LYS A 136 16.57 -7.98 -9.26
N ASP A 137 17.24 -6.96 -9.80
CA ASP A 137 17.72 -6.95 -11.19
C ASP A 137 18.91 -7.91 -11.40
N LEU A 138 19.76 -8.06 -10.38
CA LEU A 138 20.91 -8.97 -10.40
C LEU A 138 20.50 -10.45 -10.42
N ILE A 139 19.39 -10.81 -9.75
CA ILE A 139 18.81 -12.17 -9.78
C ILE A 139 18.20 -12.44 -11.17
N ARG A 140 17.49 -11.47 -11.74
CA ARG A 140 16.86 -11.57 -13.08
C ARG A 140 17.85 -11.71 -14.22
N LEU A 141 19.03 -11.07 -14.13
CA LEU A 141 20.07 -11.07 -15.18
C LEU A 141 20.88 -12.38 -15.30
N GLY A 142 20.52 -13.44 -14.57
CA GLY A 142 21.19 -14.75 -14.69
C GLY A 142 22.67 -14.74 -14.27
N ARG A 143 23.13 -13.69 -13.57
CA ARG A 143 24.45 -13.70 -12.95
C ARG A 143 24.44 -14.73 -11.83
N ARG A 144 25.48 -15.57 -11.75
CA ARG A 144 25.57 -16.69 -10.81
C ARG A 144 25.59 -16.17 -9.36
N ALA A 145 24.42 -16.05 -8.74
CA ALA A 145 24.28 -15.91 -7.30
C ALA A 145 24.87 -17.17 -6.64
N LYS A 146 25.78 -16.97 -5.67
CA LYS A 146 26.28 -18.04 -4.82
C LYS A 146 25.45 -18.06 -3.55
N TYR A 147 24.62 -19.09 -3.44
CA TYR A 147 23.89 -19.42 -2.22
C TYR A 147 24.85 -20.06 -1.23
N GLY A 148 24.92 -19.48 -0.05
CA GLY A 148 25.79 -19.90 1.04
C GLY A 148 24.96 -20.32 2.26
N GLY A 149 25.57 -21.10 3.12
CA GLY A 149 24.90 -21.60 4.31
C GLY A 149 25.33 -23.01 4.66
N PRO A 150 25.13 -23.39 5.91
CA PRO A 150 25.71 -24.61 6.47
C PRO A 150 25.29 -25.88 5.73
N TYR A 151 24.01 -26.00 5.35
CA TYR A 151 23.50 -27.15 4.59
C TYR A 151 23.96 -27.15 3.13
N VAL A 152 24.22 -25.98 2.54
CA VAL A 152 24.73 -25.82 1.17
C VAL A 152 26.21 -26.19 1.12
N GLU A 153 27.01 -25.65 2.04
CA GLU A 153 28.46 -25.86 2.14
C GLU A 153 28.82 -27.30 2.47
N SER A 154 28.06 -27.94 3.37
CA SER A 154 28.23 -29.36 3.71
C SER A 154 27.66 -30.32 2.66
N GLY A 155 26.84 -29.81 1.72
CA GLY A 155 26.12 -30.62 0.74
C GLY A 155 24.97 -31.44 1.32
N LEU A 156 24.61 -31.26 2.60
CA LEU A 156 23.53 -31.98 3.27
C LEU A 156 22.16 -31.74 2.63
N TYR A 157 21.95 -30.59 1.98
CA TYR A 157 20.69 -30.30 1.27
C TYR A 157 20.33 -31.34 0.20
N LYS A 158 21.31 -32.09 -0.32
CA LYS A 158 21.06 -33.15 -1.30
C LYS A 158 20.29 -34.34 -0.73
N GLN A 159 20.19 -34.45 0.59
CA GLN A 159 19.42 -35.49 1.27
C GLN A 159 17.95 -35.09 1.47
N PHE A 160 17.59 -33.85 1.16
CA PHE A 160 16.22 -33.35 1.27
C PHE A 160 15.30 -34.07 0.30
N GLY A 161 14.15 -34.49 0.81
CA GLY A 161 13.14 -35.10 -0.03
C GLY A 161 12.02 -35.77 0.73
N VAL A 162 11.02 -36.22 -0.02
CA VAL A 162 9.88 -36.99 0.47
C VAL A 162 9.51 -38.07 -0.55
N THR A 163 9.25 -39.27 -0.01
CA THR A 163 8.66 -40.39 -0.73
C THR A 163 7.33 -40.75 -0.07
N ILE A 164 6.30 -40.95 -0.89
CA ILE A 164 5.00 -41.46 -0.44
C ILE A 164 4.69 -42.73 -1.23
N SER A 165 4.41 -43.83 -0.52
CA SER A 165 4.09 -45.14 -1.09
C SER A 165 2.74 -45.65 -0.60
N GLY A 166 1.98 -46.29 -1.48
CA GLY A 166 0.63 -46.80 -1.18
C GLY A 166 -0.06 -47.42 -2.39
N THR A 167 -1.40 -47.51 -2.35
CA THR A 167 -2.24 -48.06 -3.44
C THR A 167 -2.95 -46.98 -4.27
N GLY A 168 -2.43 -45.75 -4.26
CA GLY A 168 -2.89 -44.63 -5.08
C GLY A 168 -2.20 -44.51 -6.44
N ARG A 169 -2.41 -43.38 -7.11
CA ARG A 169 -1.80 -43.05 -8.41
C ARG A 169 -1.44 -41.56 -8.49
N PRO A 170 -0.49 -41.17 -9.37
CA PRO A 170 -0.34 -39.76 -9.76
C PRO A 170 -1.66 -39.19 -10.29
N ALA A 171 -1.93 -37.93 -9.97
CA ALA A 171 -3.11 -37.22 -10.44
C ALA A 171 -2.95 -36.84 -11.92
N SER A 172 -4.04 -36.93 -12.67
CA SER A 172 -4.13 -36.35 -14.01
C SER A 172 -4.46 -34.85 -13.92
N PRO A 173 -4.24 -34.06 -14.99
CA PRO A 173 -4.68 -32.66 -15.03
C PRO A 173 -6.16 -32.47 -14.70
N ASP A 174 -7.03 -33.40 -15.11
CA ASP A 174 -8.47 -33.35 -14.83
C ASP A 174 -8.77 -33.57 -13.33
N ASP A 175 -8.02 -34.45 -12.65
CA ASP A 175 -8.16 -34.65 -11.20
C ASP A 175 -7.79 -33.38 -10.43
N ILE A 176 -6.71 -32.71 -10.86
CA ILE A 176 -6.22 -31.46 -10.27
C ILE A 176 -7.26 -30.35 -10.48
N ALA A 177 -7.67 -30.14 -11.73
CA ALA A 177 -8.66 -29.12 -12.07
C ALA A 177 -9.99 -29.35 -11.35
N ALA A 178 -10.45 -30.60 -11.22
CA ALA A 178 -11.68 -30.93 -10.49
C ALA A 178 -11.56 -30.64 -8.98
N ALA A 179 -10.41 -30.95 -8.37
CA ALA A 179 -10.16 -30.66 -6.96
C ALA A 179 -10.13 -29.15 -6.69
N HIS A 180 -9.40 -28.38 -7.50
CA HIS A 180 -9.31 -26.92 -7.41
C HIS A 180 -10.66 -26.23 -7.67
N ALA A 181 -11.43 -26.73 -8.65
CA ALA A 181 -12.79 -26.22 -8.91
C ALA A 181 -13.73 -26.49 -7.73
N ALA A 182 -13.58 -27.63 -7.05
CA ALA A 182 -14.36 -27.92 -5.86
C ALA A 182 -13.98 -27.01 -4.69
N ALA A 183 -12.69 -26.71 -4.50
CA ALA A 183 -12.20 -25.78 -3.46
C ALA A 183 -12.74 -24.35 -3.62
N THR A 184 -12.99 -23.94 -4.87
CA THR A 184 -13.47 -22.58 -5.22
C THR A 184 -14.96 -22.53 -5.59
N SER A 185 -15.67 -23.66 -5.49
CA SER A 185 -17.06 -23.78 -5.96
C SER A 185 -18.06 -22.83 -5.29
N THR A 186 -17.80 -22.42 -4.05
CA THR A 186 -18.60 -21.43 -3.31
C THR A 186 -17.95 -20.04 -3.24
N ALA A 187 -16.85 -19.84 -3.97
CA ALA A 187 -16.18 -18.55 -4.04
C ALA A 187 -17.07 -17.50 -4.71
N ILE A 188 -17.13 -16.32 -4.08
CA ILE A 188 -17.80 -15.14 -4.61
C ILE A 188 -16.79 -14.14 -5.17
N VAL A 189 -15.58 -14.13 -4.61
CA VAL A 189 -14.44 -13.35 -5.03
C VAL A 189 -13.19 -14.20 -4.83
N THR A 190 -12.28 -14.15 -5.80
CA THR A 190 -10.92 -14.66 -5.72
C THR A 190 -10.02 -13.59 -6.33
N LEU A 191 -9.08 -13.09 -5.54
CA LEU A 191 -8.07 -12.11 -5.93
C LEU A 191 -6.72 -12.77 -5.72
N ALA A 192 -6.11 -13.22 -6.81
CA ALA A 192 -4.71 -13.60 -6.80
C ALA A 192 -3.86 -12.33 -6.99
N PRO A 193 -2.66 -12.27 -6.40
CA PRO A 193 -1.74 -11.16 -6.66
C PRO A 193 -1.35 -11.15 -8.13
N GLU A 194 -1.33 -9.95 -8.72
CA GLU A 194 -0.49 -9.67 -9.86
C GLU A 194 0.74 -8.91 -9.34
N ARG A 195 1.91 -9.14 -9.96
CA ARG A 195 3.17 -8.56 -9.49
C ARG A 195 3.08 -7.05 -9.34
N ALA A 196 3.43 -6.54 -8.15
CA ALA A 196 3.43 -5.11 -7.81
C ALA A 196 2.12 -4.41 -8.19
N ARG A 197 0.98 -5.09 -8.04
CA ARG A 197 -0.34 -4.57 -8.39
C ARG A 197 -1.34 -4.89 -7.28
N THR A 198 -2.39 -4.07 -7.23
CA THR A 198 -3.56 -4.37 -6.40
C THR A 198 -4.68 -4.92 -7.27
N ALA A 199 -5.16 -6.10 -6.92
CA ALA A 199 -6.37 -6.67 -7.50
C ALA A 199 -7.59 -6.23 -6.69
N ARG A 200 -8.73 -6.04 -7.36
CA ARG A 200 -10.00 -5.72 -6.70
C ARG A 200 -11.21 -6.31 -7.41
N LYS A 201 -12.29 -6.54 -6.66
CA LYS A 201 -13.58 -7.01 -7.23
C LYS A 201 -14.77 -6.53 -6.42
N GLY A 202 -15.76 -5.95 -7.10
CA GLY A 202 -17.03 -5.53 -6.52
C GLY A 202 -18.03 -6.69 -6.40
N PHE A 203 -18.77 -6.73 -5.31
CA PHE A 203 -19.88 -7.65 -5.10
C PHE A 203 -21.01 -7.03 -4.25
N GLU A 204 -22.24 -7.24 -4.67
CA GLU A 204 -23.47 -6.85 -3.96
C GLU A 204 -23.95 -8.03 -3.11
N ILE A 205 -24.29 -7.75 -1.85
CA ILE A 205 -25.02 -8.66 -0.96
C ILE A 205 -26.50 -8.23 -0.94
N THR A 206 -27.43 -9.11 -1.30
CA THR A 206 -28.87 -8.76 -1.38
C THR A 206 -29.67 -9.06 -0.12
N ARG A 207 -29.14 -9.91 0.76
CA ARG A 207 -29.68 -10.26 2.08
C ARG A 207 -28.53 -10.59 3.03
N PRO A 208 -28.70 -10.48 4.36
CA PRO A 208 -27.64 -10.85 5.31
C PRO A 208 -27.04 -12.21 4.99
N THR A 209 -25.73 -12.25 4.77
CA THR A 209 -25.01 -13.43 4.27
C THR A 209 -23.70 -13.61 5.06
N PRO A 210 -23.48 -14.77 5.70
CA PRO A 210 -22.16 -15.15 6.19
C PRO A 210 -21.20 -15.32 5.02
N VAL A 211 -20.11 -14.57 5.04
CA VAL A 211 -19.03 -14.62 4.06
C VAL A 211 -17.77 -14.98 4.79
N GLU A 212 -17.20 -16.11 4.42
CA GLU A 212 -15.94 -16.58 4.92
C GLU A 212 -14.81 -15.94 4.14
N VAL A 213 -13.83 -15.43 4.87
CA VAL A 213 -12.61 -14.80 4.39
C VAL A 213 -11.49 -15.81 4.56
N TYR A 214 -10.80 -16.12 3.47
CA TYR A 214 -9.57 -16.89 3.47
C TYR A 214 -8.52 -16.08 2.70
N SER A 215 -7.52 -15.56 3.40
CA SER A 215 -6.50 -14.70 2.80
C SER A 215 -5.12 -15.09 3.30
N ILE A 216 -4.16 -15.23 2.40
CA ILE A 216 -2.75 -15.47 2.74
C ILE A 216 -1.93 -14.33 2.14
N GLY A 217 -1.01 -13.79 2.92
CA GLY A 217 -0.18 -12.65 2.53
C GLY A 217 1.07 -12.50 3.40
N GLU A 218 1.81 -11.44 3.16
CA GLU A 218 3.08 -11.10 3.81
C GLU A 218 2.87 -9.92 4.75
N LEU A 219 2.94 -10.18 6.05
CA LEU A 219 2.81 -9.17 7.09
C LEU A 219 3.91 -9.33 8.13
N THR A 220 4.40 -8.21 8.63
CA THR A 220 5.20 -8.11 9.84
C THR A 220 4.45 -7.29 10.89
N ALA A 221 4.99 -7.18 12.09
CA ALA A 221 4.39 -6.33 13.12
C ALA A 221 4.31 -4.86 12.70
N ASP A 222 5.26 -4.40 11.86
CA ASP A 222 5.41 -2.99 11.51
C ASP A 222 5.01 -2.68 10.05
N ALA A 223 4.80 -3.70 9.20
CA ALA A 223 4.52 -3.51 7.79
C ALA A 223 3.57 -4.56 7.21
N ALA A 224 2.82 -4.17 6.18
CA ALA A 224 1.95 -5.04 5.41
C ALA A 224 2.34 -4.95 3.92
N ALA A 225 3.08 -5.94 3.43
CA ALA A 225 3.55 -5.99 2.05
C ALA A 225 2.46 -6.54 1.12
N ASP A 226 1.96 -7.74 1.45
CA ASP A 226 0.91 -8.42 0.69
C ASP A 226 -0.30 -8.64 1.59
N TYR A 227 -1.41 -7.94 1.35
CA TYR A 227 -2.56 -7.97 2.25
C TYR A 227 -3.88 -7.60 1.58
N GLY A 228 -4.98 -8.07 2.18
CA GLY A 228 -6.33 -7.80 1.72
C GLY A 228 -7.13 -6.86 2.63
N TRP A 229 -8.14 -6.21 2.06
CA TRP A 229 -9.20 -5.54 2.82
C TRP A 229 -10.54 -5.58 2.08
N ILE A 230 -11.64 -5.40 2.81
CA ILE A 230 -12.99 -5.29 2.26
C ILE A 230 -13.56 -3.95 2.68
N MET A 231 -14.09 -3.21 1.71
CA MET A 231 -14.74 -1.92 1.91
C MET A 231 -16.21 -2.00 1.52
N ASN A 232 -17.08 -1.39 2.33
CA ASN A 232 -18.44 -1.11 1.88
C ASN A 232 -18.42 0.07 0.90
N ALA A 233 -18.79 -0.17 -0.35
CA ALA A 233 -18.66 0.78 -1.46
C ALA A 233 -19.59 2.00 -1.31
N ASP A 234 -20.74 1.81 -0.65
CA ASP A 234 -21.74 2.86 -0.44
C ASP A 234 -21.27 3.88 0.63
N THR A 235 -20.63 3.39 1.69
CA THR A 235 -20.20 4.20 2.85
C THR A 235 -18.72 4.55 2.83
N ARG A 236 -17.92 3.90 1.97
CA ARG A 236 -16.44 4.00 1.89
C ARG A 236 -15.72 3.59 3.16
N LYS A 237 -16.37 2.81 4.04
CA LYS A 237 -15.76 2.30 5.26
C LYS A 237 -15.20 0.91 5.04
N ARG A 238 -13.94 0.69 5.45
CA ARG A 238 -13.37 -0.66 5.58
C ARG A 238 -14.17 -1.42 6.63
N VAL A 239 -14.64 -2.60 6.27
CA VAL A 239 -15.38 -3.52 7.16
C VAL A 239 -14.52 -4.70 7.59
N TRP A 240 -13.39 -4.89 6.93
CA TRP A 240 -12.37 -5.90 7.26
C TRP A 240 -11.03 -5.48 6.65
N THR A 241 -9.93 -5.77 7.35
CA THR A 241 -8.55 -5.59 6.88
C THR A 241 -7.72 -6.71 7.48
N MET A 242 -6.87 -7.34 6.67
CA MET A 242 -5.88 -8.29 7.14
C MET A 242 -4.78 -7.56 7.92
N SER A 243 -4.54 -7.92 9.18
CA SER A 243 -3.45 -7.36 10.00
C SER A 243 -2.63 -8.45 10.67
N TYR A 244 -1.42 -8.12 11.10
CA TYR A 244 -0.54 -9.07 11.76
C TYR A 244 -1.18 -9.65 13.04
N GLU A 245 -1.86 -8.81 13.83
CA GLU A 245 -2.50 -9.20 15.09
C GLU A 245 -3.78 -10.03 14.92
N SER A 246 -4.44 -9.90 13.76
CA SER A 246 -5.70 -10.59 13.45
C SER A 246 -5.51 -11.88 12.64
N THR A 247 -4.27 -12.25 12.36
CA THR A 247 -3.91 -13.40 11.53
C THR A 247 -3.13 -14.44 12.31
N ASP A 248 -3.15 -15.68 11.82
CA ASP A 248 -2.30 -16.78 12.29
C ASP A 248 -1.08 -16.97 11.36
N PRO A 249 -0.02 -17.65 11.81
CA PRO A 249 1.06 -18.08 10.91
C PRO A 249 0.52 -19.01 9.81
N ALA A 250 0.86 -18.74 8.55
CA ALA A 250 0.49 -19.58 7.40
C ALA A 250 1.50 -20.72 7.11
N GLY A 251 2.48 -20.88 8.00
CA GLY A 251 3.62 -21.78 7.83
C GLY A 251 4.69 -21.25 6.88
N GLY A 252 5.85 -21.90 6.89
CA GLY A 252 7.01 -21.40 6.14
C GLY A 252 7.67 -20.25 6.88
N ALA A 253 7.99 -19.17 6.17
CA ALA A 253 8.54 -17.96 6.76
C ALA A 253 7.53 -17.29 7.72
N ALA A 254 8.04 -16.70 8.81
CA ALA A 254 7.28 -15.99 9.83
C ALA A 254 6.26 -14.97 9.30
N LYS A 255 6.70 -14.21 8.30
CA LYS A 255 5.92 -13.19 7.61
C LYS A 255 4.73 -13.72 6.82
N ASN A 256 4.67 -15.02 6.55
CA ASN A 256 3.52 -15.63 5.91
C ASN A 256 2.38 -15.70 6.91
N ARG A 257 1.34 -14.90 6.68
CA ARG A 257 0.17 -14.81 7.55
C ARG A 257 -1.07 -15.31 6.84
N VAL A 258 -1.98 -15.91 7.60
CA VAL A 258 -3.29 -16.36 7.13
C VAL A 258 -4.40 -15.74 7.96
N ALA A 259 -5.40 -15.19 7.29
CA ALA A 259 -6.67 -14.82 7.89
C ALA A 259 -7.72 -15.86 7.47
N HIS A 260 -8.39 -16.45 8.45
CA HIS A 260 -9.47 -17.41 8.21
C HIS A 260 -10.62 -17.15 9.18
N GLU A 261 -11.61 -16.38 8.73
CA GLU A 261 -12.71 -15.94 9.59
C GLU A 261 -14.03 -15.80 8.81
N THR A 262 -15.15 -15.61 9.53
CA THR A 262 -16.47 -15.43 8.90
C THR A 262 -17.09 -14.09 9.27
N LEU A 263 -17.29 -13.26 8.24
CA LEU A 263 -17.98 -11.97 8.34
C LEU A 263 -19.49 -12.14 8.12
N LYS A 264 -20.30 -11.44 8.91
CA LYS A 264 -21.75 -11.33 8.65
C LYS A 264 -22.05 -10.03 7.91
N LEU A 265 -22.02 -10.09 6.58
CA LEU A 265 -22.28 -8.91 5.76
C LEU A 265 -23.79 -8.62 5.65
N LYS A 266 -24.12 -7.33 5.78
CA LYS A 266 -25.49 -6.81 5.58
C LYS A 266 -25.73 -6.60 4.07
N PRO A 267 -27.00 -6.38 3.66
CA PRO A 267 -27.26 -5.96 2.29
C PRO A 267 -26.51 -4.67 1.94
N GLY A 268 -25.92 -4.61 0.75
CA GLY A 268 -25.16 -3.46 0.27
C GLY A 268 -24.09 -3.83 -0.75
N HIS A 269 -23.37 -2.83 -1.25
CA HIS A 269 -22.26 -3.01 -2.18
C HIS A 269 -20.94 -3.05 -1.45
N TYR A 270 -20.08 -4.00 -1.83
CA TYR A 270 -18.77 -4.21 -1.24
C TYR A 270 -17.72 -4.35 -2.33
N VAL A 271 -16.49 -4.04 -1.97
CA VAL A 271 -15.31 -4.21 -2.81
C VAL A 271 -14.25 -4.90 -1.98
N ALA A 272 -13.77 -6.02 -2.49
CA ALA A 272 -12.60 -6.70 -1.95
C ALA A 272 -11.35 -6.22 -2.69
N TYR A 273 -10.26 -6.06 -1.97
CA TYR A 273 -8.95 -5.69 -2.47
C TYR A 273 -7.90 -6.67 -1.97
N PHE A 274 -6.84 -6.87 -2.77
CA PHE A 274 -5.61 -7.51 -2.35
C PHE A 274 -4.43 -6.82 -3.02
N ALA A 275 -3.54 -6.22 -2.23
CA ALA A 275 -2.34 -5.53 -2.71
C ALA A 275 -1.13 -6.48 -2.62
N CYS A 276 -0.21 -6.38 -3.59
CA CYS A 276 1.05 -7.12 -3.59
C CYS A 276 2.23 -6.22 -4.01
N ASP A 277 3.40 -6.41 -3.41
CA ASP A 277 4.62 -5.61 -3.66
C ASP A 277 5.72 -6.35 -4.45
N ASP A 278 5.45 -7.57 -4.94
CA ASP A 278 6.37 -8.46 -5.69
C ASP A 278 7.63 -8.87 -4.91
N SER A 279 7.63 -8.81 -3.57
CA SER A 279 8.79 -9.23 -2.78
C SER A 279 8.75 -10.70 -2.34
N HIS A 280 7.56 -11.30 -2.15
CA HIS A 280 7.40 -12.69 -1.70
C HIS A 280 6.12 -13.34 -2.23
N SER A 281 6.13 -13.80 -3.49
CA SER A 281 4.93 -14.29 -4.18
C SER A 281 5.07 -15.73 -4.71
N PRO A 282 3.96 -16.40 -5.11
CA PRO A 282 3.98 -17.78 -5.65
C PRO A 282 4.98 -18.03 -6.78
N ASP A 283 5.26 -17.01 -7.59
CA ASP A 283 6.19 -17.10 -8.72
C ASP A 283 7.66 -16.88 -8.32
N ASP A 284 7.93 -16.26 -7.17
CA ASP A 284 9.28 -15.89 -6.73
C ASP A 284 9.37 -15.71 -5.21
N TRP A 285 9.30 -16.82 -4.48
CA TRP A 285 9.44 -16.80 -3.02
C TRP A 285 10.83 -16.36 -2.60
N ASN A 286 10.89 -15.27 -1.83
CA ASN A 286 12.17 -14.81 -1.27
C ASN A 286 12.68 -15.63 -0.06
N SER A 287 11.82 -16.45 0.53
CA SER A 287 12.05 -17.34 1.69
C SER A 287 11.11 -18.56 1.62
N MET A 288 11.01 -19.38 2.66
CA MET A 288 10.12 -20.54 2.72
C MET A 288 8.64 -20.14 2.45
N PRO A 289 7.95 -20.77 1.47
CA PRO A 289 6.58 -20.41 1.11
C PRO A 289 5.57 -20.80 2.20
N ALA A 290 4.37 -20.22 2.13
CA ALA A 290 3.24 -20.63 2.94
C ALA A 290 2.87 -22.12 2.70
N THR A 291 2.14 -22.73 3.65
CA THR A 291 1.65 -24.10 3.49
C THR A 291 0.59 -24.23 2.40
N ASP A 292 -0.11 -23.15 2.04
CA ASP A 292 -1.01 -23.11 0.90
C ASP A 292 -0.61 -22.00 -0.09
N PRO A 293 0.44 -22.22 -0.91
CA PRO A 293 0.97 -21.21 -1.84
C PRO A 293 -0.05 -20.73 -2.89
N GLU A 294 -0.95 -21.62 -3.32
CA GLU A 294 -1.94 -21.31 -4.37
C GLU A 294 -3.06 -20.37 -3.87
N SER A 295 -3.26 -20.29 -2.56
CA SER A 295 -4.23 -19.37 -1.94
C SER A 295 -3.62 -18.03 -1.53
N TRP A 296 -2.36 -17.74 -1.90
CA TRP A 296 -1.78 -16.40 -1.72
C TRP A 296 -2.65 -15.37 -2.45
N GLY A 297 -3.16 -14.39 -1.70
CA GLY A 297 -4.26 -13.56 -2.14
C GLY A 297 -5.44 -13.53 -1.18
N LEU A 298 -6.62 -13.23 -1.71
CA LEU A 298 -7.88 -13.17 -0.99
C LEU A 298 -8.96 -13.97 -1.70
N THR A 299 -9.52 -14.96 -1.00
CA THR A 299 -10.73 -15.67 -1.42
C THR A 299 -11.86 -15.40 -0.44
N LEU A 300 -13.01 -14.98 -0.97
CA LEU A 300 -14.25 -14.87 -0.23
C LEU A 300 -15.19 -15.99 -0.67
N ARG A 301 -15.74 -16.74 0.29
CA ARG A 301 -16.66 -17.84 0.03
C ARG A 301 -17.93 -17.75 0.88
N VAL A 302 -18.99 -18.40 0.42
CA VAL A 302 -20.23 -18.56 1.17
C VAL A 302 -20.40 -20.01 1.60
N ALA A 303 -21.07 -20.23 2.74
CA ALA A 303 -21.16 -21.56 3.35
C ALA A 303 -21.92 -22.60 2.52
N ASP A 304 -22.85 -22.18 1.66
CA ASP A 304 -23.68 -23.05 0.82
C ASP A 304 -23.80 -22.46 -0.60
N PRO A 305 -23.66 -23.26 -1.67
CA PRO A 305 -24.00 -22.86 -3.03
C PRO A 305 -25.34 -22.11 -3.17
N ALA A 306 -26.38 -22.43 -2.39
CA ALA A 306 -27.64 -21.70 -2.42
C ALA A 306 -27.51 -20.22 -1.95
N ALA A 307 -26.55 -19.93 -1.06
CA ALA A 307 -26.24 -18.56 -0.66
C ALA A 307 -25.48 -17.79 -1.75
N ARG A 308 -24.91 -18.45 -2.76
CA ARG A 308 -24.28 -17.76 -3.90
C ARG A 308 -25.27 -16.88 -4.66
N ALA A 309 -26.55 -17.28 -4.66
CA ALA A 309 -27.64 -16.52 -5.28
C ALA A 309 -27.93 -15.16 -4.61
N SER A 310 -27.47 -14.94 -3.37
CA SER A 310 -27.56 -13.61 -2.73
C SER A 310 -26.37 -12.69 -3.03
N VAL A 311 -25.46 -13.11 -3.90
CA VAL A 311 -24.26 -12.33 -4.25
C VAL A 311 -24.21 -12.04 -5.75
N ARG A 312 -24.11 -10.77 -6.13
CA ARG A 312 -23.99 -10.34 -7.54
C ARG A 312 -22.67 -9.59 -7.76
N PRO A 313 -21.81 -10.02 -8.70
CA PRO A 313 -20.62 -9.25 -9.01
C PRO A 313 -21.00 -7.92 -9.70
N PHE A 314 -20.19 -6.89 -9.50
CA PHE A 314 -20.29 -5.63 -10.25
C PHE A 314 -18.92 -4.99 -10.42
N ASP A 315 -18.78 -4.15 -11.44
CA ASP A 315 -17.55 -3.39 -11.67
C ASP A 315 -17.55 -2.15 -10.78
N TYR A 316 -16.56 -2.07 -9.89
CA TYR A 316 -16.44 -0.97 -8.95
C TYR A 316 -15.58 0.15 -9.51
N GLU A 317 -16.03 1.38 -9.24
CA GLU A 317 -15.36 2.61 -9.63
C GLU A 317 -15.40 3.62 -8.47
N PRO A 318 -14.25 4.01 -7.86
CA PRO A 318 -14.26 4.98 -6.77
C PRO A 318 -14.74 6.38 -7.18
N VAL A 319 -14.53 6.78 -8.44
CA VAL A 319 -14.91 8.10 -8.97
C VAL A 319 -15.99 7.95 -10.05
N PRO A 320 -17.25 8.37 -9.81
CA PRO A 320 -18.33 8.14 -10.76
C PRO A 320 -18.08 8.83 -12.12
N ALA A 321 -18.03 8.03 -13.18
CA ALA A 321 -17.71 8.50 -14.52
C ALA A 321 -18.66 9.62 -14.99
N GLY A 322 -18.08 10.73 -15.47
CA GLY A 322 -18.82 11.89 -15.96
C GLY A 322 -19.57 12.70 -14.90
N GLN A 323 -19.31 12.46 -13.60
CA GLN A 323 -19.94 13.19 -12.49
C GLN A 323 -18.96 14.09 -11.74
N THR A 324 -17.73 14.23 -12.23
CA THR A 324 -16.70 15.08 -11.63
C THR A 324 -16.94 16.55 -11.91
N ILE A 325 -16.68 17.36 -10.89
CA ILE A 325 -16.59 18.82 -10.96
C ILE A 325 -15.18 19.20 -11.41
N VAL A 326 -14.17 18.58 -10.80
CA VAL A 326 -12.75 18.70 -11.14
C VAL A 326 -12.14 17.30 -11.18
N SER A 327 -11.24 17.07 -12.14
CA SER A 327 -10.45 15.84 -12.25
C SER A 327 -9.05 16.20 -12.73
N LEU A 328 -8.08 16.16 -11.81
CA LEU A 328 -6.65 16.35 -12.06
C LEU A 328 -5.96 15.02 -11.71
N ILE A 329 -6.06 14.03 -12.59
CA ILE A 329 -5.58 12.66 -12.37
C ILE A 329 -4.53 12.26 -13.39
N GLY A 330 -3.73 11.25 -13.08
CA GLY A 330 -2.60 10.86 -13.93
C GLY A 330 -1.56 11.97 -13.97
N VAL A 331 -1.19 12.48 -12.80
CA VAL A 331 -0.16 13.52 -12.64
C VAL A 331 1.21 12.84 -12.64
N GLU A 332 2.11 13.32 -13.50
CA GLU A 332 3.47 12.78 -13.71
C GLU A 332 4.50 13.49 -12.81
N ASP A 333 5.79 13.19 -12.96
CA ASP A 333 6.88 13.77 -12.17
C ASP A 333 6.97 15.30 -12.35
N ASP A 334 7.33 16.03 -11.28
CA ASP A 334 7.54 17.49 -11.25
C ASP A 334 6.36 18.32 -11.79
N GLU A 335 5.14 17.81 -11.69
CA GLU A 335 3.98 18.41 -12.30
C GLU A 335 3.11 19.16 -11.29
N MET A 336 2.68 20.36 -11.67
CA MET A 336 1.67 21.13 -10.95
C MET A 336 0.46 21.37 -11.85
N ARG A 337 -0.68 20.79 -11.47
CA ARG A 337 -1.96 21.00 -12.16
C ARG A 337 -2.90 21.84 -11.32
N SER A 338 -3.73 22.64 -12.00
CA SER A 338 -4.81 23.36 -11.34
C SER A 338 -6.07 23.44 -12.19
N ALA A 339 -7.23 23.55 -11.53
CA ALA A 339 -8.50 23.83 -12.17
C ALA A 339 -9.41 24.60 -11.21
N GLY A 340 -10.15 25.56 -11.76
CA GLY A 340 -11.15 26.31 -11.01
C GLY A 340 -12.58 25.85 -11.28
N PHE A 341 -13.48 26.09 -10.33
CA PHE A 341 -14.92 25.92 -10.52
C PHE A 341 -15.71 26.93 -9.67
N ALA A 342 -16.96 27.20 -10.08
CA ALA A 342 -17.88 28.04 -9.31
C ALA A 342 -19.04 27.20 -8.76
N LEU A 343 -19.35 27.32 -7.47
CA LEU A 343 -20.56 26.79 -6.86
C LEU A 343 -21.63 27.87 -6.76
N ARG A 344 -22.79 27.61 -7.34
CA ARG A 344 -23.94 28.55 -7.30
C ARG A 344 -24.76 28.44 -6.02
N ARG A 345 -24.60 27.34 -5.28
CA ARG A 345 -25.27 27.05 -4.01
C ARG A 345 -24.35 26.20 -3.13
N PRO A 346 -24.58 26.14 -1.81
CA PRO A 346 -23.78 25.28 -0.93
C PRO A 346 -23.90 23.82 -1.38
N MET A 347 -22.79 23.08 -1.31
CA MET A 347 -22.72 21.71 -1.77
C MET A 347 -21.77 20.88 -0.91
N ASP A 348 -22.21 19.70 -0.53
CA ASP A 348 -21.32 18.66 -0.01
C ASP A 348 -20.62 17.99 -1.20
N VAL A 349 -19.30 18.09 -1.23
CA VAL A 349 -18.45 17.48 -2.27
C VAL A 349 -17.62 16.37 -1.65
N ARG A 350 -17.49 15.26 -2.35
CA ARG A 350 -16.51 14.22 -2.05
C ARG A 350 -15.21 14.55 -2.76
N ILE A 351 -14.12 14.49 -2.02
CA ILE A 351 -12.77 14.57 -2.53
C ILE A 351 -12.20 13.16 -2.50
N TYR A 352 -11.73 12.72 -3.66
CA TYR A 352 -10.96 11.49 -3.82
C TYR A 352 -9.58 11.89 -4.33
N ALA A 353 -8.59 11.91 -3.43
CA ALA A 353 -7.23 12.35 -3.74
C ALA A 353 -6.22 11.30 -3.30
N ILE A 354 -5.32 10.91 -4.21
CA ILE A 354 -4.21 10.00 -3.94
C ILE A 354 -2.91 10.77 -4.19
N GLY A 355 -1.95 10.60 -3.30
CA GLY A 355 -0.62 11.17 -3.41
C GLY A 355 0.36 10.48 -2.48
N GLU A 356 1.54 11.06 -2.32
CA GLU A 356 2.66 10.54 -1.54
C GLU A 356 2.85 11.37 -0.28
N GLY A 357 3.01 10.70 0.86
CA GLY A 357 3.29 11.38 2.10
C GLY A 357 3.97 10.50 3.14
N PHE A 358 4.70 11.19 4.00
CA PHE A 358 5.44 10.69 5.15
C PHE A 358 4.82 11.28 6.42
N SER A 359 5.19 10.74 7.58
CA SER A 359 4.57 11.14 8.85
C SER A 359 4.66 12.64 9.15
N ASP A 360 5.69 13.30 8.65
CA ASP A 360 5.98 14.73 8.83
C ASP A 360 5.49 15.60 7.67
N HIS A 361 5.62 15.15 6.42
CA HIS A 361 5.29 15.96 5.23
C HIS A 361 4.54 15.20 4.13
N MET A 362 3.97 15.95 3.17
CA MET A 362 3.44 15.40 1.92
C MET A 362 4.39 15.76 0.77
N ALA A 363 4.68 14.81 -0.11
CA ALA A 363 5.44 15.02 -1.35
C ALA A 363 4.48 15.34 -2.51
N ASP A 364 3.52 14.44 -2.74
CA ASP A 364 2.49 14.61 -3.76
C ASP A 364 1.14 14.83 -3.10
N TYR A 365 0.49 15.96 -3.38
CA TYR A 365 -0.73 16.31 -2.65
C TYR A 365 -1.58 17.38 -3.32
N ALA A 366 -2.82 17.47 -2.84
CA ALA A 366 -3.82 18.41 -3.33
C ALA A 366 -4.25 19.42 -2.26
N TRP A 367 -4.72 20.58 -2.71
CA TRP A 367 -5.42 21.54 -1.85
C TRP A 367 -6.46 22.35 -2.62
N ILE A 368 -7.40 22.94 -1.88
CA ILE A 368 -8.48 23.77 -2.41
C ILE A 368 -8.42 25.15 -1.75
N VAL A 369 -8.50 26.18 -2.57
CA VAL A 369 -8.50 27.59 -2.18
C VAL A 369 -9.84 28.21 -2.52
N ASP A 370 -10.43 28.94 -1.57
CA ASP A 370 -11.50 29.89 -1.84
C ASP A 370 -10.93 31.13 -2.53
N ASP A 371 -11.40 31.45 -3.74
CA ASP A 371 -10.84 32.54 -4.56
C ASP A 371 -11.14 33.92 -3.98
N GLU A 372 -12.24 34.11 -3.25
CA GLU A 372 -12.60 35.44 -2.72
C GLU A 372 -11.69 35.84 -1.55
N GLN A 373 -11.39 34.89 -0.66
CA GLN A 373 -10.55 35.11 0.51
C GLN A 373 -9.09 34.73 0.26
N HIS A 374 -8.80 34.07 -0.86
CA HIS A 374 -7.55 33.36 -1.14
C HIS A 374 -7.11 32.42 -0.01
N LYS A 375 -8.08 31.90 0.74
CA LYS A 375 -7.86 31.05 1.90
C LYS A 375 -7.92 29.58 1.49
N ARG A 376 -6.93 28.78 1.90
CA ARG A 376 -7.00 27.32 1.78
C ARG A 376 -8.15 26.80 2.66
N VAL A 377 -9.18 26.24 2.03
CA VAL A 377 -10.36 25.68 2.72
C VAL A 377 -10.22 24.18 2.96
N TRP A 378 -9.30 23.52 2.24
CA TRP A 378 -8.93 22.13 2.45
C TRP A 378 -7.51 21.88 1.90
N GLY A 379 -6.78 20.96 2.53
CA GLY A 379 -5.49 20.47 2.05
C GLY A 379 -5.27 19.03 2.50
N MET A 380 -4.68 18.23 1.62
CA MET A 380 -4.29 16.86 1.93
C MET A 380 -3.07 16.87 2.86
N SER A 381 -3.09 16.01 3.89
CA SER A 381 -1.98 15.83 4.82
C SER A 381 -1.87 14.38 5.25
N TYR A 382 -0.71 13.98 5.77
CA TYR A 382 -0.55 12.61 6.25
C TYR A 382 -1.57 12.26 7.34
N ALA A 383 -1.81 13.20 8.26
CA ALA A 383 -2.73 13.03 9.38
C ALA A 383 -4.22 12.87 8.97
N ASN A 384 -4.63 13.38 7.81
CA ASN A 384 -6.02 13.27 7.34
C ASN A 384 -6.23 12.20 6.26
N THR A 385 -5.19 11.43 5.93
CA THR A 385 -5.22 10.38 4.90
C THR A 385 -5.09 8.99 5.51
N GLY A 386 -5.57 7.98 4.78
CA GLY A 386 -5.27 6.57 5.04
C GLY A 386 -4.31 6.01 4.01
N HIS A 387 -3.82 4.79 4.24
CA HIS A 387 -2.98 4.06 3.28
C HIS A 387 -3.76 3.71 2.00
N ALA A 388 -3.21 4.02 0.82
CA ALA A 388 -3.87 3.84 -0.48
C ALA A 388 -3.60 2.48 -1.16
N GLY A 389 -2.86 1.57 -0.51
CA GLY A 389 -2.39 0.30 -1.10
C GLY A 389 -0.98 0.44 -1.68
N GLY A 390 -0.31 -0.68 -1.97
CA GLY A 390 1.08 -0.65 -2.42
C GLY A 390 2.05 -0.17 -1.34
N ALA A 391 3.01 0.70 -1.71
CA ALA A 391 4.00 1.25 -0.80
C ALA A 391 3.40 2.10 0.33
N GLU A 392 4.04 2.09 1.51
CA GLU A 392 3.57 2.78 2.74
C GLU A 392 3.24 4.26 2.54
N LYS A 393 4.06 4.91 1.71
CA LYS A 393 3.99 6.33 1.38
C LYS A 393 2.77 6.71 0.53
N ASN A 394 2.06 5.73 -0.04
CA ASN A 394 0.83 5.97 -0.79
C ASN A 394 -0.32 6.36 0.13
N ARG A 395 -0.81 7.60 -0.01
CA ARG A 395 -1.84 8.20 0.84
C ARG A 395 -3.12 8.44 0.06
N LEU A 396 -4.27 8.18 0.68
CA LEU A 396 -5.60 8.39 0.13
C LEU A 396 -6.43 9.27 1.08
N PHE A 397 -7.00 10.34 0.53
CA PHE A 397 -8.14 11.05 1.11
C PHE A 397 -9.40 10.68 0.32
N ASP A 398 -10.36 10.00 0.96
CA ASP A 398 -11.71 9.74 0.41
C ASP A 398 -12.78 10.19 1.42
N SER A 399 -13.12 11.48 1.40
CA SER A 399 -14.07 12.04 2.36
C SER A 399 -14.87 13.21 1.78
N VAL A 400 -15.91 13.60 2.52
CA VAL A 400 -16.83 14.67 2.16
C VAL A 400 -16.48 15.94 2.92
N ILE A 401 -16.46 17.07 2.21
CA ILE A 401 -16.40 18.40 2.81
C ILE A 401 -17.59 19.24 2.35
N HIS A 402 -17.97 20.23 3.16
CA HIS A 402 -18.99 21.21 2.81
C HIS A 402 -18.35 22.46 2.22
N LEU A 403 -18.78 22.86 1.02
CA LEU A 403 -18.37 24.11 0.39
C LEU A 403 -19.56 25.06 0.28
N ALA A 404 -19.32 26.33 0.59
CA ALA A 404 -20.28 27.41 0.41
C ALA A 404 -20.44 27.75 -1.10
N PRO A 405 -21.41 28.60 -1.49
CA PRO A 405 -21.40 29.21 -2.81
C PRO A 405 -20.14 30.08 -2.94
N GLY A 406 -19.45 30.00 -4.08
CA GLY A 406 -18.19 30.70 -4.27
C GLY A 406 -17.41 30.20 -5.48
N ASN A 407 -16.24 30.81 -5.71
CA ASN A 407 -15.27 30.35 -6.71
C ASN A 407 -14.13 29.64 -5.98
N TYR A 408 -13.71 28.50 -6.50
CA TYR A 408 -12.70 27.66 -5.87
C TYR A 408 -11.62 27.30 -6.88
N LEU A 409 -10.37 27.31 -6.43
CA LEU A 409 -9.20 26.81 -7.16
C LEU A 409 -8.72 25.52 -6.52
N VAL A 410 -8.55 24.49 -7.33
CA VAL A 410 -8.02 23.19 -6.93
C VAL A 410 -6.62 23.07 -7.49
N TYR A 411 -5.70 22.61 -6.67
CA TYR A 411 -4.32 22.36 -7.04
C TYR A 411 -3.95 20.92 -6.72
N TYR A 412 -3.05 20.38 -7.51
CA TYR A 412 -2.29 19.17 -7.21
C TYR A 412 -0.84 19.38 -7.63
N LYS A 413 0.10 18.92 -6.81
CA LYS A 413 1.53 18.93 -7.10
C LYS A 413 2.12 17.54 -6.86
N SER A 414 3.09 17.15 -7.68
CA SER A 414 3.96 15.98 -7.50
C SER A 414 5.45 16.36 -7.43
N ASP A 415 6.27 15.45 -6.90
CA ASP A 415 7.74 15.49 -6.92
C ASP A 415 8.36 14.63 -8.04
N ASP A 416 9.66 14.32 -7.96
CA ASP A 416 10.46 13.70 -9.03
C ASP A 416 10.59 12.17 -8.95
N SER A 417 9.90 11.50 -8.01
CA SER A 417 10.31 10.15 -7.63
C SER A 417 9.22 9.06 -7.66
N HIS A 418 7.93 9.39 -7.60
CA HIS A 418 6.87 8.38 -7.44
C HIS A 418 5.49 8.89 -7.90
N SER A 419 5.37 9.09 -9.20
CA SER A 419 4.17 9.62 -9.82
C SER A 419 3.47 8.61 -10.74
N TYR A 420 2.40 9.06 -11.39
CA TYR A 420 1.63 8.23 -12.31
C TYR A 420 2.52 7.62 -13.42
N ASP A 421 2.39 6.31 -13.62
CA ASP A 421 3.19 5.49 -14.55
C ASP A 421 4.71 5.42 -14.26
N HIS A 422 5.21 6.10 -13.22
CA HIS A 422 6.62 6.26 -12.87
C HIS A 422 6.89 5.97 -11.37
N TRP A 423 6.58 4.74 -10.94
CA TRP A 423 6.63 4.35 -9.53
C TRP A 423 8.02 3.87 -9.08
N ASN A 424 8.56 4.43 -7.99
CA ASN A 424 9.77 3.89 -7.33
C ASN A 424 9.45 2.83 -6.25
N GLY A 425 8.16 2.66 -5.92
CA GLY A 425 7.63 1.60 -5.05
C GLY A 425 6.38 0.95 -5.65
N ALA A 426 5.74 0.04 -4.92
CA ALA A 426 4.49 -0.55 -5.38
C ALA A 426 3.39 0.55 -5.53
N PRO A 427 2.68 0.61 -6.66
CA PRO A 427 1.68 1.64 -6.93
C PRO A 427 0.47 1.53 -5.97
N PRO A 428 -0.27 2.63 -5.77
CA PRO A 428 -1.49 2.59 -4.97
C PRO A 428 -2.57 1.73 -5.66
N ALA A 429 -3.56 1.30 -4.87
CA ALA A 429 -4.61 0.39 -5.33
C ALA A 429 -5.43 0.90 -6.52
N GLU A 430 -5.45 2.21 -6.68
CA GLU A 430 -6.30 2.96 -7.59
C GLU A 430 -5.42 3.90 -8.44
N GLU A 431 -4.27 3.38 -8.92
CA GLU A 431 -3.15 4.10 -9.56
C GLU A 431 -3.54 5.15 -10.59
N ARG A 432 -4.55 4.90 -11.43
CA ARG A 432 -5.05 5.89 -12.41
C ARG A 432 -5.60 7.18 -11.80
N TYR A 433 -5.88 7.19 -10.50
CA TYR A 433 -6.40 8.32 -9.76
C TYR A 433 -5.31 9.07 -8.97
N TRP A 434 -4.02 8.79 -9.21
CA TRP A 434 -2.92 9.63 -8.71
C TRP A 434 -3.19 11.08 -9.11
N GLY A 435 -3.41 11.95 -8.13
CA GLY A 435 -4.13 13.19 -8.39
C GLY A 435 -5.31 13.44 -7.46
N ILE A 436 -6.23 14.30 -7.92
CA ILE A 436 -7.46 14.66 -7.21
C ILE A 436 -8.68 14.64 -8.13
N SER A 437 -9.76 14.04 -7.64
CA SER A 437 -11.10 14.12 -8.20
C SER A 437 -12.06 14.71 -7.19
N ILE A 438 -12.88 15.67 -7.63
CA ILE A 438 -13.93 16.29 -6.82
C ILE A 438 -15.27 16.05 -7.51
N PHE A 439 -16.25 15.57 -6.77
CA PHE A 439 -17.60 15.31 -7.28
C PHE A 439 -18.64 15.51 -6.17
N PRO A 440 -19.94 15.72 -6.47
CA PRO A 440 -20.95 15.84 -5.43
C PRO A 440 -20.97 14.60 -4.53
N ALA A 441 -21.15 14.77 -3.23
CA ALA A 441 -21.19 13.66 -2.28
C ALA A 441 -22.29 12.62 -2.58
N THR A 442 -23.33 13.03 -3.31
CA THR A 442 -24.41 12.17 -3.83
C THR A 442 -23.98 11.26 -4.99
N GLY A 443 -22.81 11.51 -5.58
CA GLY A 443 -22.32 10.85 -6.79
C GLY A 443 -23.04 11.28 -8.08
N LYS A 444 -23.92 12.29 -8.03
CA LYS A 444 -24.65 12.78 -9.20
C LYS A 444 -24.50 14.29 -9.36
N LEU A 445 -23.92 14.70 -10.48
CA LEU A 445 -23.72 16.09 -10.85
C LEU A 445 -24.98 16.67 -11.49
N ASN A 446 -25.47 17.74 -10.88
CA ASN A 446 -26.39 18.64 -11.56
C ASN A 446 -25.57 19.83 -12.07
N SER A 447 -25.42 19.91 -13.39
CA SER A 447 -24.64 20.96 -14.05
C SER A 447 -25.17 22.37 -13.81
N ALA A 448 -26.44 22.53 -13.40
CA ALA A 448 -27.01 23.83 -13.06
C ALA A 448 -26.42 24.42 -11.77
N ASP A 449 -25.75 23.62 -10.94
CA ASP A 449 -25.21 24.04 -9.64
C ASP A 449 -23.73 24.43 -9.71
N VAL A 450 -23.07 24.05 -10.80
CA VAL A 450 -21.64 24.26 -11.03
C VAL A 450 -21.46 25.12 -12.27
N GLY A 451 -20.73 26.22 -12.15
CA GLY A 451 -20.37 27.09 -13.26
C GLY A 451 -18.89 26.96 -13.62
N PRO A 452 -18.49 27.51 -14.78
CA PRO A 452 -17.08 27.74 -15.05
C PRO A 452 -16.49 28.62 -13.94
N PHE A 453 -15.20 28.45 -13.67
CA PHE A 453 -14.48 29.37 -12.79
C PHE A 453 -14.68 30.81 -13.27
N MET A 454 -15.20 31.65 -12.39
CA MET A 454 -15.29 33.07 -12.63
C MET A 454 -14.19 33.71 -11.82
N THR A 455 -13.03 33.93 -12.44
CA THR A 455 -11.95 34.71 -11.82
C THR A 455 -12.54 36.04 -11.39
N MET A 456 -12.72 36.27 -10.10
CA MET A 456 -13.15 37.60 -9.65
C MET A 456 -12.03 38.63 -9.87
N HIS A 457 -10.81 38.16 -10.14
CA HIS A 457 -9.59 38.97 -10.15
C HIS A 457 -8.70 38.63 -11.36
N ALA A 458 -9.16 38.94 -12.57
CA ALA A 458 -8.33 38.81 -13.77
C ALA A 458 -7.16 39.82 -13.85
N THR A 459 -6.92 40.64 -12.83
CA THR A 459 -5.70 41.44 -12.67
C THR A 459 -5.46 41.72 -11.19
N ASP A 460 -4.84 40.77 -10.48
CA ASP A 460 -4.11 41.08 -9.25
C ASP A 460 -2.99 42.04 -9.62
N PHE A 461 -3.24 43.35 -9.52
CA PHE A 461 -2.20 44.36 -9.71
C PHE A 461 -1.29 44.32 -8.50
N THR A 462 -0.05 43.87 -8.69
CA THR A 462 0.99 43.95 -7.68
C THR A 462 1.15 45.40 -7.23
N MET A 463 0.81 45.67 -5.97
CA MET A 463 0.97 46.99 -5.35
C MET A 463 2.37 47.18 -4.80
N ALA A 464 2.92 46.13 -4.19
CA ALA A 464 4.25 46.09 -3.62
C ALA A 464 4.68 44.63 -3.46
N GLN A 465 5.97 44.36 -3.56
CA GLN A 465 6.53 43.04 -3.30
C GLN A 465 7.97 43.15 -2.81
N LEU A 466 8.36 42.21 -1.96
CA LEU A 466 9.70 41.96 -1.47
C LEU A 466 9.91 40.45 -1.57
N ASN A 467 10.26 39.96 -2.76
CA ASN A 467 10.46 38.53 -3.05
C ASN A 467 11.95 38.24 -3.25
N HIS A 468 12.32 36.95 -3.27
CA HIS A 468 13.72 36.49 -3.37
C HIS A 468 14.58 36.97 -2.20
N MET A 469 14.01 36.97 -0.99
CA MET A 469 14.72 37.40 0.22
C MET A 469 15.83 36.39 0.54
N GLY A 470 17.07 36.89 0.64
CA GLY A 470 18.25 36.12 1.01
C GLY A 470 18.44 36.03 2.52
N ASN A 471 19.63 35.62 2.96
CA ASN A 471 19.98 35.55 4.38
C ASN A 471 20.16 36.94 5.01
N ASP A 472 19.75 37.09 6.27
CA ASP A 472 19.96 38.27 7.12
C ASP A 472 19.41 39.59 6.51
N GLU A 473 18.29 39.52 5.77
CA GLU A 473 17.70 40.70 5.12
C GLU A 473 16.80 41.48 6.09
N ASP A 474 16.79 42.81 5.92
CA ASP A 474 15.79 43.75 6.47
C ASP A 474 15.30 44.64 5.33
N ALA A 475 14.33 44.13 4.58
CA ALA A 475 13.85 44.71 3.35
C ALA A 475 12.60 45.57 3.59
N ARG A 476 12.48 46.65 2.82
CA ARG A 476 11.30 47.53 2.85
C ARG A 476 10.98 48.16 1.52
N THR A 477 9.70 48.37 1.27
CA THR A 477 9.20 49.19 0.15
C THR A 477 7.94 49.93 0.57
N THR A 478 7.61 51.03 -0.11
CA THR A 478 6.43 51.84 0.23
C THR A 478 5.33 51.67 -0.81
N PHE A 479 4.08 51.80 -0.37
CA PHE A 479 2.92 51.84 -1.26
C PHE A 479 1.86 52.80 -0.73
N GLN A 480 0.96 53.23 -1.60
CA GLN A 480 -0.09 54.19 -1.28
C GLN A 480 -1.45 53.69 -1.75
N LEU A 481 -2.46 53.91 -0.92
CA LEU A 481 -3.86 53.61 -1.19
C LEU A 481 -4.66 54.91 -1.19
N THR A 482 -5.32 55.22 -2.31
CA THR A 482 -6.14 56.43 -2.45
C THR A 482 -7.54 56.29 -1.86
N GLU A 483 -7.97 55.06 -1.58
CA GLU A 483 -9.24 54.73 -0.96
C GLU A 483 -9.09 53.45 -0.12
N GLN A 484 -10.06 53.17 0.74
CA GLN A 484 -10.10 51.90 1.46
C GLN A 484 -10.11 50.74 0.45
N THR A 485 -9.13 49.84 0.59
CA THR A 485 -8.83 48.81 -0.42
C THR A 485 -8.74 47.44 0.26
N ARG A 486 -9.32 46.41 -0.37
CA ARG A 486 -9.06 45.01 -0.04
C ARG A 486 -7.71 44.62 -0.65
N VAL A 487 -6.78 44.19 0.20
CA VAL A 487 -5.41 43.84 -0.17
C VAL A 487 -5.21 42.36 0.08
N ARG A 488 -4.88 41.60 -0.95
CA ARG A 488 -4.37 40.23 -0.78
C ARG A 488 -2.92 40.31 -0.36
N VAL A 489 -2.59 39.63 0.73
CA VAL A 489 -1.24 39.47 1.24
C VAL A 489 -0.85 38.02 1.02
N LEU A 490 0.22 37.80 0.26
CA LEU A 490 0.88 36.51 0.14
C LEU A 490 2.27 36.65 0.75
N ALA A 491 2.54 35.95 1.84
CA ALA A 491 3.83 35.94 2.50
C ALA A 491 4.30 34.50 2.71
N ILE A 492 5.55 34.21 2.37
CA ILE A 492 6.19 32.91 2.56
C ILE A 492 7.48 33.15 3.33
N GLY A 493 7.69 32.39 4.41
CA GLY A 493 8.88 32.49 5.24
C GLY A 493 9.08 31.27 6.15
N GLU A 494 10.12 31.30 6.98
CA GLU A 494 10.49 30.23 7.89
C GLU A 494 9.86 30.43 9.27
N GLY A 495 9.30 29.36 9.85
CA GLY A 495 8.83 29.36 11.22
C GLY A 495 8.78 27.95 11.82
N ARG A 496 9.01 27.86 13.14
CA ARG A 496 8.97 26.60 13.90
C ARG A 496 8.57 26.87 15.35
N ASP A 497 7.98 25.89 16.02
CA ASP A 497 7.71 25.92 17.46
C ASP A 497 6.90 27.16 17.91
N SER A 498 5.92 27.56 17.10
CA SER A 498 5.07 28.75 17.31
C SER A 498 5.76 30.11 17.11
N GLU A 499 6.97 30.11 16.54
CA GLU A 499 7.76 31.31 16.23
C GLU A 499 7.99 31.44 14.71
N MET A 500 8.05 32.69 14.22
CA MET A 500 8.45 33.01 12.84
C MET A 500 9.87 33.60 12.86
N PHE A 501 10.74 33.06 12.01
CA PHE A 501 12.11 33.53 11.82
C PHE A 501 12.19 34.48 10.61
N ASP A 502 11.61 34.06 9.47
CA ASP A 502 11.47 34.92 8.30
C ASP A 502 10.01 35.29 8.11
N TYR A 503 9.70 36.59 8.04
CA TYR A 503 8.31 37.02 7.95
C TYR A 503 8.16 38.47 7.49
N GLY A 504 6.97 38.77 6.96
CA GLY A 504 6.56 40.10 6.56
C GLY A 504 5.59 40.80 7.51
N TRP A 505 5.56 42.13 7.46
CA TRP A 505 4.57 42.97 8.13
C TRP A 505 4.31 44.27 7.37
N ILE A 506 3.25 44.97 7.74
CA ILE A 506 2.84 46.25 7.15
C ILE A 506 2.76 47.30 8.26
N GLU A 507 3.43 48.43 8.04
CA GLU A 507 3.38 49.62 8.90
C GLU A 507 2.55 50.71 8.21
N ASP A 508 1.77 51.47 8.99
CA ASP A 508 1.13 52.69 8.51
C ASP A 508 2.08 53.89 8.52
N ALA A 509 1.57 55.08 8.16
CA ALA A 509 2.36 56.31 8.13
C ALA A 509 2.84 56.80 9.51
N ALA A 510 2.22 56.35 10.60
CA ALA A 510 2.67 56.63 11.97
C ALA A 510 3.78 55.66 12.43
N GLY A 511 4.00 54.57 11.67
CA GLY A 511 4.93 53.50 12.02
C GLY A 511 4.27 52.39 12.84
N ASP A 512 2.94 52.40 12.98
CA ASP A 512 2.22 51.37 13.70
C ASP A 512 2.04 50.14 12.82
N VAL A 513 2.30 48.95 13.38
CA VAL A 513 2.13 47.67 12.67
C VAL A 513 0.64 47.35 12.55
N VAL A 514 0.10 47.45 11.34
CA VAL A 514 -1.32 47.22 11.04
C VAL A 514 -1.62 45.78 10.60
N TRP A 515 -0.60 45.03 10.18
CA TRP A 515 -0.67 43.60 9.90
C TRP A 515 0.73 42.97 10.05
N LYS A 516 0.81 41.75 10.57
CA LYS A 516 2.06 40.97 10.72
C LYS A 516 1.77 39.49 10.51
N MET A 517 2.63 38.80 9.77
CA MET A 517 2.59 37.35 9.65
C MET A 517 2.98 36.70 10.99
N LYS A 518 2.11 35.83 11.50
CA LYS A 518 2.31 35.11 12.77
C LYS A 518 2.19 33.62 12.52
N TYR A 519 2.99 32.81 13.21
CA TYR A 519 3.03 31.36 13.01
C TYR A 519 1.64 30.72 13.04
N ASP A 520 0.83 31.05 14.05
CA ASP A 520 -0.53 30.51 14.23
C ASP A 520 -1.52 30.89 13.10
N ASP A 521 -1.22 31.94 12.34
CA ASP A 521 -2.02 32.40 11.21
C ASP A 521 -1.50 31.83 9.87
N THR A 522 -0.46 30.98 9.89
CA THR A 522 0.14 30.39 8.68
C THR A 522 -0.25 28.93 8.47
N GLN A 523 -0.07 28.47 7.24
CA GLN A 523 -0.12 27.05 6.85
C GLN A 523 1.24 26.58 6.31
N PRO A 524 1.51 25.26 6.25
CA PRO A 524 2.69 24.75 5.56
C PRO A 524 2.74 25.24 4.10
N ALA A 525 3.91 25.65 3.64
CA ALA A 525 4.15 26.17 2.29
C ALA A 525 4.78 25.14 1.33
N GLY A 526 4.78 23.85 1.70
CA GLY A 526 5.42 22.77 0.94
C GLY A 526 6.91 22.59 1.28
N GLY A 527 7.48 21.47 0.84
CA GLY A 527 8.85 21.09 1.20
C GLY A 527 8.99 20.80 2.70
N SER A 528 9.92 21.49 3.37
CA SER A 528 10.15 21.34 4.80
C SER A 528 9.01 21.91 5.67
N ASP A 529 8.70 21.28 6.81
CA ASP A 529 7.66 21.72 7.77
C ASP A 529 7.79 23.17 8.26
N LYS A 530 9.02 23.68 8.24
CA LYS A 530 9.34 25.05 8.64
C LYS A 530 8.98 26.09 7.59
N ASN A 531 8.67 25.68 6.38
CA ASN A 531 8.18 26.57 5.33
C ASN A 531 6.74 26.93 5.65
N ARG A 532 6.48 28.21 5.94
CA ARG A 532 5.19 28.75 6.34
C ARG A 532 4.70 29.73 5.29
N SER A 533 3.40 29.71 5.03
CA SER A 533 2.74 30.68 4.14
C SER A 533 1.52 31.29 4.81
N PHE A 534 1.33 32.58 4.55
CA PHE A 534 0.07 33.27 4.70
C PHE A 534 -0.40 33.68 3.30
N ASP A 535 -1.62 33.32 2.92
CA ASP A 535 -2.28 33.85 1.74
C ASP A 535 -3.71 34.24 2.14
N GLY A 536 -4.01 35.54 2.11
CA GLY A 536 -5.27 36.03 2.63
C GLY A 536 -5.53 37.49 2.33
N VAL A 537 -6.80 37.90 2.44
CA VAL A 537 -7.25 39.27 2.16
C VAL A 537 -7.45 40.06 3.45
N ILE A 538 -6.85 41.24 3.53
CA ILE A 538 -7.06 42.25 4.58
C ILE A 538 -7.71 43.51 4.00
N THR A 539 -8.24 44.38 4.85
CA THR A 539 -8.75 45.70 4.44
C THR A 539 -7.89 46.80 5.04
N LEU A 540 -7.33 47.65 4.19
CA LEU A 540 -6.53 48.80 4.61
C LEU A 540 -7.26 50.10 4.22
N PRO A 541 -7.34 51.10 5.12
CA PRO A 541 -7.81 52.45 4.79
C PRO A 541 -6.99 53.13 3.68
N ALA A 542 -7.47 54.29 3.22
CA ALA A 542 -6.65 55.16 2.39
C ALA A 542 -5.45 55.68 3.22
N GLY A 543 -4.24 55.63 2.66
CA GLY A 543 -3.04 56.03 3.38
C GLY A 543 -1.74 55.65 2.68
N SER A 544 -0.62 56.04 3.29
CA SER A 544 0.73 55.61 2.93
C SER A 544 1.17 54.51 3.88
N TYR A 545 1.80 53.47 3.33
CA TYR A 545 2.21 52.29 4.07
C TYR A 545 3.64 51.88 3.73
N VAL A 546 4.28 51.17 4.65
CA VAL A 546 5.58 50.51 4.44
C VAL A 546 5.36 49.00 4.54
N LEU A 547 5.68 48.29 3.46
CA LEU A 547 5.79 46.84 3.44
C LEU A 547 7.20 46.46 3.91
N ARG A 548 7.28 45.50 4.83
CA ARG A 548 8.51 45.07 5.49
C ARG A 548 8.66 43.55 5.39
N TYR A 549 9.90 43.08 5.32
CA TYR A 549 10.23 41.67 5.45
C TYR A 549 11.60 41.51 6.11
N THR A 550 11.74 40.53 6.99
CA THR A 550 13.04 40.17 7.57
C THR A 550 13.29 38.67 7.46
N SER A 551 14.56 38.28 7.35
CA SER A 551 15.00 36.88 7.33
C SER A 551 16.24 36.65 8.20
N ASP A 552 16.44 35.40 8.61
CA ASP A 552 17.63 34.95 9.32
C ASP A 552 18.70 34.36 8.39
N GLY A 553 19.74 33.75 8.97
CA GLY A 553 20.91 33.27 8.22
C GLY A 553 20.84 31.85 7.66
N SER A 554 19.71 31.11 7.79
CA SER A 554 19.73 29.65 7.66
C SER A 554 18.86 29.04 6.56
N HIS A 555 17.76 29.68 6.13
CA HIS A 555 16.87 29.11 5.11
C HIS A 555 16.23 30.20 4.23
N SER A 556 16.87 30.52 3.10
CA SER A 556 16.45 31.64 2.26
C SER A 556 16.50 31.32 0.76
N TYR A 557 15.98 32.25 -0.04
CA TYR A 557 15.92 32.09 -1.50
C TYR A 557 17.29 31.77 -2.11
N GLY A 558 17.38 30.64 -2.80
CA GLY A 558 18.61 30.18 -3.45
C GLY A 558 19.63 29.54 -2.50
N ASN A 559 19.37 29.46 -1.20
CA ASN A 559 20.23 28.83 -0.20
C ASN A 559 19.42 28.11 0.89
N TRP A 560 18.76 27.03 0.50
CA TRP A 560 17.89 26.25 1.37
C TRP A 560 18.69 25.18 2.13
N ASN A 561 18.63 25.20 3.46
CA ASN A 561 19.20 24.11 4.29
C ASN A 561 18.28 22.87 4.42
N ALA A 562 17.12 22.88 3.77
CA ALA A 562 16.13 21.79 3.70
C ALA A 562 15.31 21.94 2.40
N ASN A 563 14.35 21.05 2.15
CA ASN A 563 13.51 21.14 0.95
C ASN A 563 12.78 22.51 0.86
N PRO A 564 12.87 23.21 -0.29
CA PRO A 564 12.29 24.55 -0.46
C PRO A 564 10.75 24.54 -0.44
N PRO A 565 10.09 25.69 -0.22
CA PRO A 565 8.64 25.80 -0.38
C PRO A 565 8.21 25.51 -1.83
N ASP A 566 6.90 25.33 -2.04
CA ASP A 566 6.34 25.05 -3.37
C ASP A 566 6.49 26.20 -4.37
N ASP A 567 6.54 27.45 -3.89
CA ASP A 567 6.77 28.65 -4.70
C ASP A 567 7.99 29.42 -4.14
N PRO A 568 9.23 28.94 -4.39
CA PRO A 568 10.43 29.54 -3.83
C PRO A 568 10.67 30.96 -4.36
N GLU A 569 10.22 31.27 -5.58
CA GLU A 569 10.29 32.60 -6.19
C GLU A 569 9.48 33.65 -5.40
N ARG A 570 8.60 33.21 -4.49
CA ARG A 570 7.83 34.09 -3.61
C ARG A 570 8.28 34.10 -2.15
N TRP A 571 9.45 33.55 -1.84
CA TRP A 571 10.05 33.71 -0.51
C TRP A 571 10.21 35.20 -0.20
N GLY A 572 9.46 35.68 0.80
CA GLY A 572 9.17 37.09 0.92
C GLY A 572 7.68 37.43 1.12
N ILE A 573 7.30 38.64 0.71
CA ILE A 573 5.93 39.14 0.84
C ILE A 573 5.50 39.94 -0.39
N SER A 574 4.30 39.65 -0.91
CA SER A 574 3.67 40.32 -2.05
C SER A 574 2.27 40.82 -1.67
N LEU A 575 1.95 42.03 -2.12
CA LEU A 575 0.64 42.67 -1.96
C LEU A 575 -0.03 42.86 -3.31
N PHE A 576 -1.27 42.39 -3.42
CA PHE A 576 -2.08 42.53 -4.63
C PHE A 576 -3.35 43.32 -4.32
N ARG A 577 -3.73 44.22 -5.22
CA ARG A 577 -5.04 44.86 -5.15
C ARG A 577 -6.09 43.84 -5.59
N SER A 578 -6.91 43.38 -4.65
CA SER A 578 -8.09 42.57 -4.97
C SER A 578 -9.16 43.51 -5.55
N ALA A 579 -9.69 43.20 -6.73
CA ALA A 579 -10.72 44.01 -7.38
C ALA A 579 -12.00 44.04 -6.52
N LYS A 580 -12.70 45.18 -6.48
CA LYS A 580 -14.00 45.28 -5.80
C LYS A 580 -14.99 44.25 -6.42
N PRO A 581 -15.81 43.56 -5.61
CA PRO A 581 -16.84 42.66 -6.13
C PRO A 581 -17.86 43.37 -7.02
#